data_AF-Q4JBE5-F1
#
_entry.id   AF-Q4JBE5-F1
#
_cell.length_a   1.000
_cell.length_b   1.000
_cell.length_c   1.000
_cell.angle_alpha   90.00
_cell.angle_beta   90.00
_cell.angle_gamma   90.00
#
_symmetry.space_group_name_H-M   'P 1'
#
loop_
_entity.id
_entity.type
_entity.pdbx_description
1 polymer ?
#
loop_
_entity_poly.entity_id
_entity_poly.type
_entity_poly.pdbx_seq_one_letter_code
_entity_poly.pdbx_strand_id
1 'polypeptide(L)'
;MSTQVVERKTPQFQGEQSSDLFLYAISSLTKEEREEIFTAFEDYFWSLIEAGELSKPAYYKLASGAIHLSDDRVLELVNDNTQAKKFLAKLLKEKAKKLLEVSAELEKEAKAEGEEE
;
A
#
# COMPACT_ATOMS: atom_id res chain seq x y z
N MET A 1 29.62 -10.54 -23.46
CA MET A 1 29.24 -10.25 -22.07
C MET A 1 27.73 -10.32 -21.99
N SER A 2 27.18 -11.34 -21.34
CA SER A 2 25.73 -11.57 -21.27
C SER A 2 25.20 -10.98 -19.96
N THR A 3 24.37 -9.96 -20.05
CA THR A 3 23.68 -9.36 -18.90
C THR A 3 22.64 -10.36 -18.39
N GLN A 4 22.85 -10.89 -17.19
CA GLN A 4 21.82 -11.63 -16.47
C GLN A 4 20.74 -10.65 -16.03
N VAL A 5 19.56 -10.77 -16.63
CA VAL A 5 18.34 -10.16 -16.12
C VAL A 5 17.98 -10.93 -14.87
N VAL A 6 18.05 -10.26 -13.71
CA VAL A 6 17.59 -10.83 -12.44
C VAL A 6 16.07 -10.86 -12.50
N GLU A 7 15.50 -12.04 -12.73
CA GLU A 7 14.06 -12.27 -12.61
C GLU A 7 13.62 -11.97 -11.18
N ARG A 8 12.83 -10.91 -11.01
CA ARG A 8 12.18 -10.58 -9.74
C ARG A 8 11.15 -11.67 -9.47
N LYS A 9 11.26 -12.37 -8.35
CA LYS A 9 10.24 -13.32 -7.91
C LYS A 9 8.94 -12.57 -7.67
N THR A 10 7.97 -12.72 -8.57
CA THR A 10 6.60 -12.26 -8.36
C THR A 10 5.99 -13.05 -7.19
N PRO A 11 5.45 -12.39 -6.16
CA PRO A 11 4.80 -13.10 -5.06
C PRO A 11 3.55 -13.82 -5.57
N GLN A 12 3.44 -15.10 -5.25
CA GLN A 12 2.33 -15.95 -5.69
C GLN A 12 1.08 -15.66 -4.86
N PHE A 13 0.20 -14.81 -5.37
CA PHE A 13 -1.19 -14.75 -4.93
C PHE A 13 -1.99 -15.76 -5.73
N GLN A 14 -2.69 -16.69 -5.06
CA GLN A 14 -3.59 -17.64 -5.74
C GLN A 14 -4.77 -16.86 -6.32
N GLY A 15 -4.71 -16.63 -7.64
CA GLY A 15 -5.66 -15.86 -8.43
C GLY A 15 -4.96 -14.73 -9.19
N GLU A 16 -4.72 -14.93 -10.48
CA GLU A 16 -4.01 -13.99 -11.36
C GLU A 16 -4.67 -12.59 -11.34
N GLN A 17 -6.01 -12.53 -11.34
CA GLN A 17 -6.77 -11.26 -11.21
C GLN A 17 -6.76 -10.65 -9.80
N SER A 18 -6.66 -11.48 -8.76
CA SER A 18 -6.57 -11.00 -7.37
C SER A 18 -5.22 -10.37 -7.07
N SER A 19 -4.19 -10.78 -7.82
CA SER A 19 -2.82 -10.26 -7.69
C SER A 19 -2.71 -8.82 -8.21
N ASP A 20 -3.25 -8.55 -9.40
CA ASP A 20 -3.16 -7.23 -10.03
C ASP A 20 -3.97 -6.16 -9.28
N LEU A 21 -5.20 -6.48 -8.86
CA LEU A 21 -6.01 -5.55 -8.06
C LEU A 21 -5.39 -5.28 -6.69
N PHE A 22 -4.73 -6.28 -6.11
CA PHE A 22 -4.04 -6.12 -4.83
C PHE A 22 -2.80 -5.23 -4.96
N LEU A 23 -2.00 -5.43 -6.01
CA LEU A 23 -0.87 -4.56 -6.31
C LEU A 23 -1.33 -3.14 -6.64
N TYR A 24 -2.41 -2.98 -7.40
CA TYR A 24 -3.04 -1.69 -7.63
C TYR A 24 -3.44 -1.03 -6.31
N ALA A 25 -4.08 -1.76 -5.41
CA ALA A 25 -4.49 -1.24 -4.11
C ALA A 25 -3.28 -0.74 -3.28
N ILE A 26 -2.18 -1.50 -3.25
CA ILE A 26 -0.94 -1.06 -2.60
C ILE A 26 -0.38 0.19 -3.28
N SER A 27 -0.29 0.20 -4.61
CA SER A 27 0.23 1.36 -5.36
C SER A 27 -0.61 2.62 -5.16
N SER A 28 -1.91 2.47 -4.90
CA SER A 28 -2.83 3.58 -4.63
C SER A 28 -2.63 4.24 -3.27
N LEU A 29 -1.85 3.62 -2.36
CA LEU A 29 -1.66 4.14 -1.01
C LEU A 29 -0.93 5.48 -1.03
N THR A 30 -1.48 6.47 -0.32
CA THR A 30 -0.85 7.78 -0.17
C THR A 30 0.38 7.69 0.72
N LYS A 31 1.16 8.78 0.77
CA LYS A 31 2.32 8.87 1.65
C LYS A 31 1.90 8.72 3.11
N GLU A 32 0.81 9.38 3.50
CA GLU A 32 0.26 9.38 4.86
C GLU A 32 -0.23 7.99 5.26
N GLU A 33 -0.92 7.29 4.35
CA GLU A 33 -1.37 5.91 4.58
C GLU A 33 -0.17 4.96 4.79
N ARG A 34 0.93 5.18 4.07
CA ARG A 34 2.17 4.39 4.24
C ARG A 34 2.89 4.71 5.55
N GLU A 35 2.88 5.97 5.98
CA GLU A 35 3.39 6.38 7.29
C GLU A 35 2.55 5.79 8.43
N GLU A 36 1.23 5.70 8.27
CA GLU A 36 0.32 5.04 9.21
C GLU A 36 0.63 3.55 9.31
N ILE A 37 0.83 2.86 8.17
CA ILE A 37 1.26 1.46 8.14
C ILE A 37 2.60 1.29 8.86
N PHE A 38 3.59 2.15 8.58
CA PHE A 38 4.88 2.08 9.27
C PHE A 38 4.71 2.19 10.79
N THR A 39 3.96 3.19 11.24
CA THR A 39 3.73 3.46 12.66
C THR A 39 2.99 2.29 13.34
N ALA A 40 1.99 1.72 12.67
CA ALA A 40 1.23 0.59 13.21
C ALA A 40 2.03 -0.72 13.33
N PHE A 41 3.13 -0.85 12.58
CA PHE A 41 3.97 -2.04 12.53
C PHE A 41 5.44 -1.72 12.81
N GLU A 42 5.72 -0.71 13.64
CA GLU A 42 7.08 -0.24 13.92
C GLU A 42 7.98 -1.37 14.46
N ASP A 43 7.45 -2.21 15.38
CA ASP A 43 8.15 -3.38 15.93
C ASP A 43 8.58 -4.38 14.85
N TYR A 44 7.75 -4.58 13.82
CA TYR A 44 8.12 -5.43 12.69
C TYR A 44 9.33 -4.85 11.96
N PHE A 45 9.32 -3.54 11.66
CA PHE A 45 10.45 -2.89 11.00
C PHE A 45 11.71 -2.84 11.87
N TRP A 46 11.56 -2.74 13.19
CA TRP A 46 12.69 -2.86 14.11
C TRP A 46 13.30 -4.26 14.07
N SER A 47 12.48 -5.31 14.03
CA SER A 47 12.97 -6.70 13.91
C SER A 47 13.78 -6.93 12.62
N LEU A 48 13.44 -6.24 11.52
CA LEU A 48 14.23 -6.28 10.29
C LEU A 48 15.61 -5.63 10.45
N ILE A 49 15.77 -4.67 11.36
CA ILE A 49 17.09 -4.13 11.71
C ILE A 49 17.92 -5.18 12.43
N GLU A 50 17.31 -5.87 13.40
CA GLU A 50 17.97 -6.92 14.17
C GLU A 50 18.39 -8.09 13.28
N ALA A 51 17.59 -8.40 12.26
CA ALA A 51 17.90 -9.39 11.22
C ALA A 51 18.92 -8.90 10.17
N GLY A 52 19.27 -7.61 10.15
CA GLY A 52 20.18 -7.03 9.16
C GLY A 52 19.56 -6.78 7.77
N GLU A 53 18.24 -6.89 7.65
CA GLU A 53 17.48 -6.68 6.41
C GLU A 53 17.04 -5.22 6.20
N LEU A 54 17.11 -4.42 7.27
CA LEU A 54 16.88 -2.98 7.25
C LEU A 54 18.02 -2.24 7.97
N SER A 55 18.55 -1.19 7.37
CA SER A 55 19.57 -0.37 8.04
C SER A 55 18.93 0.59 9.05
N LYS A 56 19.60 0.84 10.18
CA LYS A 56 19.17 1.87 11.17
C LYS A 56 18.92 3.24 10.53
N PRO A 57 19.77 3.76 9.63
CA PRO A 57 19.49 5.03 8.96
C PRO A 57 18.21 5.01 8.12
N ALA A 58 17.91 3.90 7.43
CA ALA A 58 16.68 3.77 6.65
C ALA A 58 15.44 3.76 7.56
N TYR A 59 15.51 3.05 8.69
CA TYR A 59 14.44 3.06 9.69
C TYR A 59 14.13 4.47 10.20
N TYR A 60 15.15 5.23 10.62
CA TYR A 60 14.90 6.58 11.12
C TYR A 60 14.39 7.54 10.05
N LYS A 61 14.75 7.33 8.78
CA LYS A 61 14.14 8.06 7.66
C LYS A 61 12.66 7.72 7.47
N LEU A 62 12.25 6.46 7.68
CA LEU A 62 10.84 6.06 7.66
C LEU A 62 10.10 6.66 8.86
N ALA A 63 10.66 6.55 10.07
CA ALA A 63 10.07 7.07 11.30
C ALA A 63 9.90 8.59 11.31
N SER A 64 10.78 9.32 10.61
CA SER A 64 10.65 10.77 10.45
C SER A 64 9.75 11.21 9.29
N GLY A 65 9.21 10.26 8.50
CA GLY A 65 8.48 10.56 7.27
C GLY A 65 9.35 11.17 6.15
N ALA A 66 10.68 11.12 6.28
CA ALA A 66 11.61 11.60 5.26
C ALA A 66 11.57 10.69 4.01
N ILE A 67 11.29 9.41 4.19
CA ILE A 67 10.95 8.45 3.13
C ILE A 67 9.69 7.68 3.54
N HIS A 68 9.00 7.07 2.59
CA HIS A 68 7.82 6.23 2.84
C HIS A 68 8.09 4.79 2.41
N LEU A 69 7.25 3.87 2.87
CA LEU A 69 7.33 2.46 2.49
C LEU A 69 7.12 2.29 0.98
N SER A 70 8.00 1.53 0.33
CA SER A 70 7.79 1.09 -1.05
C SER A 70 6.67 0.05 -1.13
N ASP A 71 6.13 -0.16 -2.34
CA ASP A 71 5.12 -1.19 -2.59
C ASP A 71 5.63 -2.57 -2.19
N ASP A 72 6.86 -2.91 -2.57
CA ASP A 72 7.53 -4.16 -2.20
C ASP A 72 7.57 -4.34 -0.68
N ARG A 73 7.86 -3.26 0.07
CA ARG A 73 7.98 -3.35 1.52
C ARG A 73 6.62 -3.51 2.21
N VAL A 74 5.58 -2.85 1.70
CA VAL A 74 4.19 -3.09 2.15
C VAL A 74 3.78 -4.52 1.84
N LEU A 75 4.16 -5.03 0.67
CA LEU A 75 3.84 -6.37 0.20
C LEU A 75 4.51 -7.47 1.05
N GLU A 76 5.79 -7.31 1.37
CA GLU A 76 6.51 -8.18 2.31
C GLU A 76 5.79 -8.21 3.68
N LEU A 77 5.51 -7.04 4.25
CA LEU A 77 4.83 -6.91 5.54
C LEU A 77 3.49 -7.67 5.56
N VAL A 78 2.64 -7.50 4.54
CA VAL A 78 1.31 -8.15 4.50
C VAL A 78 1.37 -9.64 4.18
N ASN A 79 2.47 -10.12 3.59
CA ASN A 79 2.72 -11.54 3.39
C ASN A 79 3.17 -12.22 4.69
N ASP A 80 4.03 -11.55 5.45
CA ASP A 80 4.63 -12.10 6.67
C ASP A 80 3.74 -11.89 7.91
N ASN A 81 2.86 -10.89 7.89
CA ASN A 81 2.03 -10.51 9.03
C ASN A 81 0.53 -10.47 8.71
N THR A 82 -0.22 -11.41 9.27
CA THR A 82 -1.68 -11.48 9.10
C THR A 82 -2.42 -10.25 9.67
N GLN A 83 -1.90 -9.63 10.74
CA GLN A 83 -2.49 -8.39 11.28
C GLN A 83 -2.28 -7.22 10.33
N ALA A 84 -1.13 -7.14 9.65
CA ALA A 84 -0.90 -6.13 8.63
C ALA A 84 -1.84 -6.29 7.44
N LYS A 85 -2.13 -7.52 7.02
CA LYS A 85 -3.13 -7.80 5.99
C LYS A 85 -4.53 -7.29 6.38
N LYS A 86 -4.94 -7.52 7.64
CA LYS A 86 -6.22 -7.01 8.17
C LYS A 86 -6.24 -5.49 8.26
N PHE A 87 -5.13 -4.89 8.68
CA PHE A 87 -4.97 -3.45 8.77
C PHE A 87 -5.11 -2.79 7.40
N LEU A 88 -4.38 -3.28 6.41
CA LEU A 88 -4.46 -2.80 5.02
C LEU A 88 -5.90 -2.93 4.47
N ALA A 89 -6.56 -4.06 4.71
CA ALA A 89 -7.94 -4.25 4.27
C ALA A 89 -8.91 -3.24 4.90
N LYS A 90 -8.71 -2.88 6.18
CA LYS A 90 -9.51 -1.85 6.85
C LYS A 90 -9.30 -0.48 6.21
N LEU A 91 -8.03 -0.08 6.02
CA LEU A 91 -7.66 1.19 5.41
C LEU A 91 -8.25 1.32 4.00
N LEU A 92 -8.09 0.30 3.16
CA LEU A 92 -8.66 0.26 1.82
C LEU A 92 -10.19 0.34 1.82
N LYS A 93 -10.87 -0.29 2.79
CA LYS A 93 -12.34 -0.22 2.92
C LYS A 93 -12.82 1.19 3.27
N GLU A 94 -12.11 1.88 4.16
CA GLU A 94 -12.43 3.27 4.52
C GLU A 94 -12.21 4.21 3.33
N LYS A 95 -11.12 4.00 2.57
CA LYS A 95 -10.83 4.72 1.34
C LYS A 95 -11.91 4.52 0.28
N ALA A 96 -12.31 3.27 0.04
CA ALA A 96 -13.36 2.93 -0.91
C ALA A 96 -14.69 3.59 -0.54
N LYS A 97 -15.03 3.65 0.76
CA LYS A 97 -16.24 4.34 1.22
C LYS A 97 -16.23 5.83 0.86
N LYS A 98 -15.12 6.53 1.13
CA LYS A 98 -14.98 7.96 0.78
C LYS A 98 -15.07 8.18 -0.74
N LEU A 99 -14.45 7.31 -1.53
CA LEU A 99 -14.51 7.41 -2.99
C LEU A 99 -15.93 7.22 -3.54
N LEU A 100 -16.72 6.33 -2.93
CA LEU A 100 -18.13 6.14 -3.31
C LEU A 100 -18.99 7.35 -2.96
N GLU A 101 -18.72 8.02 -1.85
CA GLU A 101 -19.39 9.26 -1.47
C GLU A 101 -19.10 10.37 -2.50
N VAL A 102 -17.83 10.57 -2.85
CA VAL A 102 -17.40 11.53 -3.87
C VAL A 102 -17.99 11.22 -5.26
N SER A 103 -17.98 9.95 -5.68
CA SER A 103 -18.55 9.58 -6.99
C SER A 103 -20.05 9.86 -7.06
N ALA A 104 -20.78 9.64 -5.96
CA ALA A 104 -22.21 9.92 -5.91
C ALA A 104 -22.54 11.42 -5.95
N GLU A 105 -21.65 12.27 -5.43
CA GLU A 105 -21.77 13.73 -5.54
C GLU A 105 -21.53 14.20 -6.98
N LEU A 106 -20.45 13.73 -7.61
CA LEU A 106 -20.15 14.03 -9.02
C LEU A 106 -21.26 13.59 -9.97
N GLU A 107 -21.89 12.43 -9.74
CA GLU A 107 -23.03 11.97 -10.53
C GLU A 107 -24.27 12.88 -10.39
N LYS A 108 -24.48 13.50 -9.23
CA LYS A 108 -25.60 14.44 -9.03
C LYS A 108 -25.33 15.76 -9.75
N GLU A 109 -24.11 16.27 -9.66
CA GLU A 109 -23.69 17.49 -10.36
C GLU A 109 -23.83 17.32 -11.88
N ALA A 110 -23.31 16.22 -12.43
CA ALA A 110 -23.41 15.92 -13.86
C ALA A 110 -24.85 15.78 -14.38
N LYS A 111 -25.79 15.33 -13.54
CA LYS A 111 -27.22 15.27 -13.88
C LYS A 111 -27.90 16.63 -13.82
N ALA A 112 -27.55 17.45 -12.83
CA ALA A 112 -28.08 18.80 -12.71
C ALA A 112 -27.66 19.70 -13.89
N GLU A 113 -26.42 19.55 -14.37
CA GLU A 113 -25.92 20.28 -15.55
C GLU A 113 -26.57 19.81 -16.86
N GLY A 114 -26.96 18.53 -16.95
CA GLY A 114 -27.64 17.97 -18.12
C GLY A 114 -29.17 18.23 -18.18
N GLU A 115 -29.77 18.75 -17.11
CA GLU A 115 -31.19 19.13 -17.06
C GLU A 115 -31.44 20.63 -17.31
N GLU A 116 -30.37 21.44 -17.45
CA GLU A 116 -30.43 22.87 -17.79
C GLU A 116 -30.28 23.18 -19.30
N GLU A 117 -30.13 22.15 -20.17
CA GLU A 117 -30.19 22.25 -21.65
C GLU A 117 -31.52 21.74 -22.23
#